data_AF-A0A3A5JPL0-F1
#
_entry.id   AF-A0A3A5JPL0-F1
#
_cell.length_a   1.000
_cell.length_b   1.000
_cell.length_c   1.000
_cell.angle_alpha   90.00
_cell.angle_beta   90.00
_cell.angle_gamma   90.00
#
_symmetry.space_group_name_H-M   'P 1'
#
loop_
_entity.id
_entity.type
_entity.pdbx_description
1 polymer ?
#
loop_
_entity_poly.entity_id
_entity_poly.type
_entity_poly.pdbx_seq_one_letter_code
_entity_poly.pdbx_strand_id
1 'polypeptide(L)'
;MSTTRYESRIKDGVFYVQSDNSWLEVGSVDNIVELLGGETYTLEYTNMEASAAWLKTTKDNTIEVNIRDVLKSMSYQGDFVTNLKNCPLNEDSTTEHPKRTELYASLMIEILDSKGNLEN
;
A
#
# COMPACT_ATOMS: atom_id res chain seq x y z
N MET A 1 -7.45 -21.50 -5.29
CA MET A 1 -8.84 -21.15 -5.67
C MET A 1 -9.24 -20.02 -4.73
N SER A 2 -9.41 -18.75 -5.07
CA SER A 2 -9.51 -17.99 -6.33
C SER A 2 -8.58 -16.78 -6.22
N THR A 3 -7.73 -16.50 -7.22
CA THR A 3 -6.84 -15.33 -7.23
C THR A 3 -7.63 -14.07 -7.62
N THR A 4 -8.66 -13.74 -6.84
CA THR A 4 -9.39 -12.48 -7.03
C THR A 4 -8.44 -11.35 -6.65
N ARG A 5 -7.96 -10.65 -7.68
CA ARG A 5 -7.18 -9.43 -7.51
C ARG A 5 -8.15 -8.27 -7.43
N TYR A 6 -8.11 -7.57 -6.32
CA TYR A 6 -8.89 -6.39 -6.08
C TYR A 6 -8.11 -5.17 -6.52
N GLU A 7 -8.74 -4.36 -7.36
CA GLU A 7 -8.17 -3.09 -7.80
C GLU A 7 -8.27 -2.04 -6.70
N SER A 8 -7.38 -1.06 -6.73
CA SER A 8 -7.50 0.15 -5.93
C SER A 8 -7.80 1.35 -6.80
N ARG A 9 -8.42 2.36 -6.21
CA ARG A 9 -8.63 3.65 -6.84
C ARG A 9 -8.49 4.77 -5.83
N ILE A 10 -8.07 5.92 -6.32
CA ILE A 10 -8.07 7.17 -5.55
C ILE A 10 -9.19 8.04 -6.10
N LYS A 11 -10.08 8.50 -5.23
CA LYS A 11 -11.15 9.45 -5.58
C LYS A 11 -11.20 10.54 -4.53
N ASP A 12 -11.15 11.80 -4.96
CA ASP A 12 -11.19 12.98 -4.07
C ASP A 12 -10.09 12.98 -2.99
N GLY A 13 -8.91 12.44 -3.31
CA GLY A 13 -7.82 12.29 -2.33
C GLY A 13 -8.00 11.15 -1.33
N VAL A 14 -9.09 10.39 -1.43
CA VAL A 14 -9.37 9.21 -0.59
C VAL A 14 -9.04 7.93 -1.33
N PHE A 15 -8.36 7.01 -0.65
CA PHE A 15 -7.99 5.70 -1.14
C PHE A 15 -9.11 4.69 -0.91
N TYR A 16 -9.51 4.02 -2.00
CA TYR A 16 -10.54 2.99 -2.00
C TYR A 16 -9.97 1.70 -2.58
N VAL A 17 -10.29 0.59 -1.94
CA VAL A 17 -9.95 -0.76 -2.42
C VAL A 17 -11.23 -1.46 -2.85
N GLN A 18 -11.20 -2.10 -4.01
CA GLN A 18 -12.31 -2.90 -4.49
C GLN A 18 -12.54 -4.06 -3.53
N SER A 19 -13.80 -4.35 -3.25
CA SER A 19 -14.24 -5.52 -2.50
C SER A 19 -15.35 -6.21 -3.29
N ASP A 20 -15.79 -7.37 -2.82
CA ASP A 20 -16.66 -8.32 -3.54
C ASP A 20 -17.86 -7.66 -4.26
N ASN A 21 -18.49 -6.66 -3.63
CA ASN A 21 -19.62 -5.93 -4.22
C ASN A 21 -19.63 -4.42 -3.95
N SER A 22 -18.54 -3.88 -3.40
CA SER A 22 -18.45 -2.47 -2.96
C SER A 22 -17.01 -1.97 -2.96
N TRP A 23 -16.84 -0.64 -2.91
CA TRP A 23 -15.53 -0.02 -2.66
C TRP A 23 -15.34 0.18 -1.16
N LEU A 24 -14.29 -0.42 -0.62
CA LEU A 24 -13.88 -0.25 0.76
C LEU A 24 -13.04 1.02 0.89
N GLU A 25 -13.54 1.99 1.63
CA GLU A 25 -12.78 3.18 1.99
C GLU A 25 -11.69 2.81 2.98
N VAL A 26 -10.43 3.14 2.66
CA VAL A 26 -9.29 2.86 3.55
C VAL A 26 -8.90 4.10 4.35
N GLY A 27 -8.94 5.27 3.70
CA GLY A 27 -8.62 6.57 4.30
C GLY A 27 -8.04 7.54 3.27
N SER A 28 -7.68 8.75 3.71
CA SER A 28 -7.03 9.76 2.87
C SER A 28 -5.64 9.28 2.43
N VAL A 29 -5.32 9.50 1.16
CA VAL A 29 -3.98 9.20 0.62
C VAL A 29 -2.91 9.99 1.37
N ASP A 30 -3.22 11.21 1.77
CA ASP A 30 -2.35 12.08 2.57
C ASP A 30 -1.94 11.43 3.90
N ASN A 31 -2.91 10.89 4.67
CA ASN A 31 -2.63 10.14 5.90
C ASN A 31 -1.79 8.87 5.62
N ILE A 32 -2.09 8.15 4.53
CA ILE A 32 -1.30 6.96 4.15
C ILE A 32 0.14 7.35 3.85
N VAL A 33 0.32 8.45 3.11
CA VAL A 33 1.62 9.01 2.73
C VAL A 33 2.39 9.46 3.97
N GLU A 34 1.73 10.15 4.91
CA GLU A 34 2.32 10.59 6.18
C GLU A 34 2.76 9.40 7.04
N LEU A 35 1.91 8.38 7.17
CA LEU A 35 2.21 7.14 7.90
C LEU A 35 3.36 6.34 7.27
N LEU A 36 3.53 6.42 5.95
CA LEU A 36 4.64 5.78 5.23
C LEU A 36 5.94 6.58 5.26
N GLY A 37 5.94 7.77 5.87
CA GLY A 37 7.12 8.63 6.01
C GLY A 37 7.35 9.61 4.86
N GLY A 38 6.35 9.83 3.99
CA GLY A 38 6.37 10.85 2.94
C GLY A 38 5.87 10.38 1.58
N GLU A 39 5.80 11.32 0.60
CA GLU A 39 5.28 11.04 -0.76
C GLU A 39 6.12 10.00 -1.52
N THR A 40 7.38 9.85 -1.11
CA THR A 40 8.35 8.96 -1.72
C THR A 40 8.89 8.02 -0.66
N TYR A 41 8.78 6.71 -0.93
CA TYR A 41 9.36 5.69 -0.09
C TYR A 41 10.63 5.16 -0.75
N THR A 42 11.75 5.20 -0.02
CA THR A 42 13.04 4.76 -0.53
C THR A 42 13.30 3.34 -0.09
N LEU A 43 13.35 2.41 -1.05
CA LEU A 43 13.74 1.03 -0.80
C LEU A 43 15.19 0.82 -1.22
N GLU A 44 16.02 0.29 -0.32
CA GLU A 44 17.37 -0.17 -0.65
C GLU A 44 17.26 -1.56 -1.31
N TYR A 45 17.81 -1.72 -2.51
CA TYR A 45 17.82 -3.00 -3.23
C TYR A 45 19.26 -3.44 -3.53
N THR A 46 19.59 -4.67 -3.15
CA THR A 46 20.83 -5.36 -3.53
C THR A 46 20.70 -5.96 -4.95
N ASN A 47 20.84 -5.08 -5.94
CA ASN A 47 21.34 -5.31 -7.31
C ASN A 47 20.68 -6.32 -8.28
N MET A 48 19.68 -7.16 -7.96
CA MET A 48 19.27 -8.20 -8.96
C MET A 48 17.81 -8.26 -9.42
N GLU A 49 16.85 -7.56 -8.81
CA GLU A 49 15.43 -7.76 -9.18
C GLU A 49 14.67 -6.47 -9.49
N ALA A 50 15.12 -5.77 -10.54
CA ALA A 50 14.33 -4.75 -11.24
C ALA A 50 13.19 -5.36 -12.10
N SER A 51 12.54 -6.43 -11.61
CA SER A 51 11.52 -7.18 -12.35
C SER A 51 10.09 -6.65 -12.11
N ALA A 52 9.94 -5.67 -11.23
CA ALA A 52 8.68 -4.95 -11.07
C ALA A 52 8.61 -3.81 -12.11
N ALA A 53 7.87 -4.03 -13.19
CA ALA A 53 7.65 -3.09 -14.30
C ALA A 53 7.06 -1.71 -13.92
N TRP A 54 6.83 -1.46 -12.62
CA TRP A 54 6.33 -0.21 -12.04
C TRP A 54 7.42 0.64 -11.36
N LEU A 55 8.69 0.19 -11.32
CA LEU A 55 9.76 0.89 -10.62
C LEU A 55 10.52 1.87 -11.55
N LYS A 56 10.58 3.15 -11.18
CA LYS A 56 11.57 4.10 -11.71
C LYS A 56 12.85 3.96 -10.90
N THR A 57 13.89 3.40 -11.50
CA THR A 57 15.21 3.26 -10.87
C THR A 57 15.99 4.58 -10.89
N THR A 58 16.44 5.02 -9.71
CA THR A 58 17.49 6.03 -9.56
C THR A 58 18.86 5.34 -9.45
N LYS A 59 19.94 6.05 -9.79
CA LYS A 59 21.29 5.51 -10.05
C LYS A 59 22.05 4.96 -8.83
N ASP A 60 21.46 4.98 -7.63
CA ASP A 60 22.15 4.85 -6.34
C ASP A 60 21.79 3.58 -5.54
N ASN A 61 21.48 2.46 -6.22
CA ASN A 61 21.02 1.19 -5.60
C ASN A 61 19.81 1.36 -4.64
N THR A 62 19.16 2.52 -4.72
CA THR A 62 17.98 2.92 -3.98
C THR A 62 16.89 3.16 -5.00
N ILE A 63 15.68 2.70 -4.68
CA ILE A 63 14.52 2.88 -5.52
C ILE A 63 13.56 3.80 -4.78
N GLU A 64 13.39 5.00 -5.31
CA GLU A 64 12.36 5.94 -4.88
C GLU A 64 11.04 5.57 -5.54
N VAL A 65 10.09 5.07 -4.75
CA VAL A 65 8.74 4.78 -5.23
C VAL A 65 7.77 5.84 -4.76
N ASN A 66 7.00 6.39 -5.69
CA ASN A 66 5.95 7.33 -5.32
C ASN A 66 4.75 6.54 -4.79
N ILE A 67 4.43 6.69 -3.51
CA ILE A 67 3.38 5.92 -2.83
C ILE A 67 2.06 6.01 -3.60
N ARG A 68 1.71 7.19 -4.11
CA ARG A 68 0.44 7.39 -4.84
C ARG A 68 0.34 6.56 -6.13
N ASP A 69 1.48 6.31 -6.77
CA ASP A 69 1.56 5.57 -8.02
C ASP A 69 1.46 4.07 -7.73
N VAL A 70 2.15 3.62 -6.68
CA VAL A 70 2.00 2.26 -6.12
C VAL A 70 0.54 2.02 -5.76
N LEU A 71 -0.08 2.92 -5.00
CA LEU A 71 -1.48 2.82 -4.60
C LEU A 71 -2.43 2.67 -5.80
N LYS A 72 -2.16 3.30 -6.95
CA LYS A 72 -3.00 3.18 -8.15
C LYS A 72 -2.70 1.94 -8.99
N SER A 73 -1.45 1.50 -9.02
CA SER A 73 -1.01 0.39 -9.87
C SER A 73 -1.04 -0.96 -9.16
N MET A 74 -1.13 -0.98 -7.83
CA MET A 74 -1.09 -2.20 -7.04
C MET A 74 -2.45 -2.91 -7.05
N SER A 75 -2.42 -4.23 -6.99
CA SER A 75 -3.62 -5.05 -6.84
C SER A 75 -3.50 -5.88 -5.58
N TYR A 76 -4.59 -6.01 -4.83
CA TYR A 76 -4.61 -6.67 -3.54
C TYR A 76 -5.26 -8.05 -3.65
N GLN A 77 -4.77 -8.99 -2.84
CA GLN A 77 -5.40 -10.31 -2.74
C GLN A 77 -6.64 -10.24 -1.85
N GLY A 78 -7.55 -11.20 -2.00
CA GLY A 78 -8.77 -11.25 -1.20
C GLY A 78 -8.55 -11.34 0.30
N ASP A 79 -7.51 -12.02 0.76
CA ASP A 79 -7.14 -12.06 2.18
C ASP A 79 -6.80 -10.67 2.71
N PHE A 80 -6.07 -9.86 1.93
CA PHE A 80 -5.72 -8.48 2.30
C PHE A 80 -6.97 -7.59 2.41
N VAL A 81 -7.84 -7.63 1.40
CA VAL A 81 -9.10 -6.86 1.42
C VAL A 81 -10.03 -7.33 2.53
N THR A 82 -10.06 -8.64 2.80
CA THR A 82 -10.83 -9.22 3.90
C THR A 82 -10.31 -8.73 5.24
N ASN A 83 -8.99 -8.66 5.43
CA ASN A 83 -8.40 -8.13 6.65
C ASN A 83 -8.76 -6.65 6.85
N LEU A 84 -8.63 -5.82 5.81
CA LEU A 84 -9.05 -4.42 5.84
C LEU A 84 -10.55 -4.26 6.13
N LYS A 85 -11.39 -5.14 5.57
CA LYS A 85 -12.84 -5.13 5.77
C LYS A 85 -13.21 -5.48 7.21
N ASN A 86 -12.47 -6.39 7.84
CA ASN A 86 -12.65 -6.74 9.26
C ASN A 86 -12.20 -5.59 10.18
N CYS A 87 -11.30 -4.71 9.73
CA CYS A 87 -10.88 -3.53 10.48
C CYS A 87 -11.88 -2.36 10.27
N PRO A 88 -12.51 -1.81 11.31
CA PRO A 88 -13.43 -0.68 11.18
C PRO A 88 -12.67 0.64 10.87
N LEU A 89 -13.27 1.47 10.00
CA LEU A 89 -12.78 2.83 9.70
C LEU A 89 -13.04 3.80 10.88
N ASN A 90 -14.12 3.58 11.63
CA ASN A 90 -14.64 4.49 12.67
C ASN A 90 -14.26 4.11 14.11
N GLU A 91 -13.34 3.16 14.33
CA GLU A 91 -12.75 3.09 15.65
C GLU A 91 -11.81 4.27 15.77
N ASP A 92 -12.15 5.22 16.64
CA ASP A 92 -11.26 6.27 17.13
C ASP A 92 -9.90 5.62 17.43
N SER A 93 -8.97 5.78 16.50
CA SER A 93 -7.62 5.37 16.76
C SER A 93 -7.01 6.41 17.68
N THR A 94 -6.11 5.97 18.56
CA THR A 94 -5.34 6.86 19.44
C THR A 94 -4.43 7.82 18.66
N THR A 95 -4.24 7.56 17.37
CA THR A 95 -3.58 8.44 16.40
C THR A 95 -4.66 9.18 15.60
N GLU A 96 -4.40 10.39 15.09
CA GLU A 96 -5.36 11.24 14.34
C GLU A 96 -5.83 10.65 12.99
N HIS A 97 -5.66 9.34 12.78
CA HIS A 97 -5.95 8.62 11.54
C HIS A 97 -6.86 7.40 11.79
N PRO A 98 -7.63 6.97 10.79
CA PRO A 98 -8.45 5.75 10.88
C PRO A 98 -7.59 4.51 11.15
N LYS A 99 -8.02 3.61 12.04
CA LYS A 99 -7.32 2.31 12.28
C LYS A 99 -7.08 1.52 11.00
N ARG A 100 -8.03 1.58 10.06
CA ARG A 100 -7.91 0.93 8.76
C ARG A 100 -6.76 1.52 7.93
N THR A 101 -6.50 2.82 8.05
CA THR A 101 -5.39 3.50 7.37
C THR A 101 -4.05 3.07 7.97
N GLU A 102 -3.94 2.99 9.30
CA GLU A 102 -2.74 2.52 9.99
C GLU A 102 -2.42 1.05 9.70
N LEU A 103 -3.44 0.18 9.71
CA LEU A 103 -3.29 -1.22 9.35
C LEU A 103 -2.82 -1.34 7.91
N TYR A 104 -3.43 -0.58 7.00
CA TYR A 104 -3.03 -0.56 5.60
C TYR A 104 -1.58 -0.11 5.41
N ALA A 105 -1.16 0.98 6.07
CA ALA A 105 0.21 1.48 6.01
C ALA A 105 1.20 0.46 6.56
N SER A 106 0.92 -0.15 7.71
CA SER A 106 1.75 -1.21 8.31
C SER A 106 1.92 -2.41 7.37
N LEU A 107 0.82 -2.90 6.79
CA LEU A 107 0.88 -4.01 5.84
C LEU A 107 1.62 -3.63 4.55
N MET A 108 1.46 -2.38 4.09
CA MET A 108 2.18 -1.88 2.92
C MET A 108 3.69 -1.82 3.19
N ILE A 109 4.11 -1.34 4.36
CA ILE A 109 5.52 -1.38 4.79
C ILE A 109 6.01 -2.82 4.81
N GLU A 110 5.26 -3.76 5.39
CA GLU A 110 5.65 -5.18 5.44
C GLU A 110 5.79 -5.79 4.04
N ILE A 111 4.92 -5.43 3.09
CA ILE A 111 5.02 -5.88 1.69
C ILE A 111 6.22 -5.25 0.99
N LEU A 112 6.49 -3.96 1.23
CA LEU A 112 7.63 -3.25 0.64
C LEU A 112 8.95 -3.77 1.23
N ASP A 113 9.01 -3.98 2.54
CA ASP A 113 10.13 -4.61 3.25
C ASP A 113 10.35 -6.03 2.74
N SER A 114 9.30 -6.87 2.66
CA SER A 114 9.41 -8.22 2.09
C SER A 114 9.86 -8.23 0.62
N LYS A 115 9.60 -7.16 -0.14
CA LYS A 115 10.05 -7.01 -1.53
C LYS A 115 11.49 -6.48 -1.62
N GLY A 116 11.89 -5.58 -0.72
CA GLY A 116 13.26 -5.06 -0.62
C GLY A 116 14.22 -6.06 0.02
N ASN A 117 13.71 -6.93 0.90
CA ASN A 117 14.44 -7.88 1.72
C ASN A 117 14.27 -9.32 1.20
N LEU A 118 14.45 -9.50 -0.11
CA LEU A 118 14.63 -10.84 -0.70
C LEU A 118 16.06 -11.33 -0.42
N GLU A 119 16.43 -11.44 0.86
CA GLU A 119 17.64 -12.10 1.31
C GLU A 119 17.30 -13.29 2.23
N ASN A 120 17.01 -14.45 1.63
CA ASN A 120 17.72 -15.69 1.99
C ASN A 120 17.52 -16.81 0.96
#